data_AF-A0A2V5SJF2-F1
#
_entry.id   AF-A0A2V5SJF2-F1
#
_cell.length_a   1.000
_cell.length_b   1.000
_cell.length_c   1.000
_cell.angle_alpha   90.00
_cell.angle_beta   90.00
_cell.angle_gamma   90.00
#
_symmetry.space_group_name_H-M   'P 1'
#
loop_
_entity.id
_entity.type
_entity.pdbx_description
1 polymer ?
#
loop_
_entity_poly.entity_id
_entity_poly.type
_entity_poly.pdbx_seq_one_letter_code
_entity_poly.pdbx_strand_id
1 'polypeptide(L)'
;MISRLSLFTVALFFVTSVKDLSAQSAAPPTLVQPNVIVSVRDQKLMVVANGGRAATYPVSTSKFGLGDNWGSMATPTGLLQVAQKIGDHAPTGAVFHNRRFTGEILQPNAPGRDPVITRIIWLRGMQMENAHAFNRCIYIHGTPEEKLIGKPASYGCIRMKSSDVASLYAQLPLGAIVQITPDKLPKLNPAAKGVLAQTQAPTATHAVFTADSSKPGAEKATIAPLPSKAPAAPTKKSTVLFQNERA
;
A
#
# COMPACT_ATOMS: atom_id res chain seq x y z
N MET A 1 -85.75 -43.61 6.26
CA MET A 1 -85.66 -42.35 5.50
C MET A 1 -84.66 -41.43 6.20
N ILE A 2 -83.77 -40.80 5.43
CA ILE A 2 -82.79 -39.74 5.81
C ILE A 2 -81.55 -40.28 6.54
N SER A 3 -80.44 -40.67 5.87
CA SER A 3 -79.40 -39.83 5.24
C SER A 3 -78.64 -38.92 6.23
N ARG A 4 -77.34 -39.18 6.46
CA ARG A 4 -76.23 -38.30 6.05
C ARG A 4 -74.85 -38.76 6.56
N LEU A 5 -74.00 -38.99 5.56
CA LEU A 5 -72.56 -38.81 5.44
C LEU A 5 -71.90 -37.86 6.46
N SER A 6 -70.78 -38.25 7.08
CA SER A 6 -69.70 -37.34 7.51
C SER A 6 -68.41 -38.14 7.74
N LEU A 7 -67.53 -38.21 6.74
CA LEU A 7 -66.30 -37.41 6.58
C LEU A 7 -65.19 -37.72 7.61
N PHE A 8 -64.17 -38.40 7.07
CA PHE A 8 -62.87 -38.71 7.68
C PHE A 8 -62.21 -37.46 8.28
N THR A 9 -61.85 -37.51 9.56
CA THR A 9 -60.95 -36.52 10.17
C THR A 9 -59.53 -37.03 10.07
N VAL A 10 -58.76 -36.46 9.14
CA VAL A 10 -57.30 -36.64 9.05
C VAL A 10 -56.67 -35.69 10.07
N ALA A 11 -56.14 -36.23 11.16
CA ALA A 11 -55.33 -35.47 12.11
C ALA A 11 -53.93 -35.28 11.52
N LEU A 12 -53.69 -34.10 10.94
CA LEU A 12 -52.38 -33.69 10.43
C LEU A 12 -51.49 -33.27 11.61
N PHE A 13 -50.51 -34.10 11.96
CA PHE A 13 -49.48 -33.77 12.95
C PHE A 13 -48.57 -32.67 12.39
N PHE A 14 -48.79 -31.42 12.80
CA PHE A 14 -47.80 -30.35 12.62
C PHE A 14 -46.71 -30.51 13.67
N VAL A 15 -45.61 -31.17 13.31
CA VAL A 15 -44.36 -31.11 14.08
C VAL A 15 -43.69 -29.77 13.74
N THR A 16 -43.88 -28.77 14.58
CA THR A 16 -43.11 -27.52 14.50
C THR A 16 -41.70 -27.78 15.01
N SER A 17 -40.81 -28.17 14.10
CA SER A 17 -39.36 -28.18 14.35
C SER A 17 -38.88 -26.74 14.44
N VAL A 18 -38.92 -26.17 15.64
CA VAL A 18 -38.09 -25.00 15.98
C VAL A 18 -36.65 -25.47 15.99
N LYS A 19 -35.96 -25.26 14.87
CA LYS A 19 -34.50 -25.33 14.83
C LYS A 19 -34.00 -24.13 15.62
N ASP A 20 -33.47 -24.40 16.81
CA ASP A 20 -32.70 -23.44 17.59
C ASP A 20 -31.60 -22.86 16.70
N LEU A 21 -31.81 -21.63 16.24
CA LEU A 21 -30.81 -20.86 15.55
C LEU A 21 -29.87 -20.34 16.62
N SER A 22 -28.86 -21.14 16.95
CA SER A 22 -27.76 -20.72 17.80
C SER A 22 -27.17 -19.44 17.20
N ALA A 23 -27.39 -18.31 17.87
CA ALA A 23 -26.77 -17.05 17.55
C ALA A 23 -25.25 -17.24 17.60
N GLN A 24 -24.62 -17.29 16.44
CA GLN A 24 -23.17 -17.30 16.34
C GLN A 24 -22.69 -15.94 16.83
N SER A 25 -22.23 -15.91 18.08
CA SER A 25 -21.66 -14.72 18.70
C SER A 25 -20.53 -14.21 17.80
N ALA A 26 -20.77 -13.11 17.10
CA ALA A 26 -19.73 -12.42 16.37
C ALA A 26 -18.69 -11.98 17.41
N ALA A 27 -17.47 -12.52 17.30
CA ALA A 27 -16.36 -12.04 18.11
C ALA A 27 -16.29 -10.51 17.96
N PRO A 28 -16.04 -9.76 19.06
CA PRO A 28 -15.89 -8.32 18.97
C PRO A 28 -14.83 -7.99 17.90
N PRO A 29 -14.99 -6.89 17.14
CA PRO A 29 -14.04 -6.53 16.10
C PRO A 29 -12.64 -6.51 16.72
N THR A 30 -11.79 -7.44 16.29
CA THR A 30 -10.40 -7.48 16.74
C THR A 30 -9.78 -6.14 16.36
N LEU A 31 -9.45 -5.32 17.35
CA LEU A 31 -8.79 -4.04 17.12
C LEU A 31 -7.48 -4.35 16.40
N VAL A 32 -7.36 -3.94 15.14
CA VAL A 32 -6.15 -4.18 14.35
C VAL A 32 -5.03 -3.37 14.99
N GLN A 33 -4.14 -4.03 15.72
CA GLN A 33 -2.98 -3.37 16.31
C GLN A 33 -1.96 -3.07 15.21
N PRO A 34 -1.55 -1.81 15.02
CA PRO A 34 -0.58 -1.46 13.99
C PRO A 34 0.79 -2.03 14.33
N ASN A 35 1.50 -2.55 13.32
CA ASN A 35 2.92 -2.90 13.44
C ASN A 35 3.79 -1.64 13.50
N VAL A 36 3.31 -0.55 12.90
CA VAL A 36 4.00 0.73 12.82
C VAL A 36 3.05 1.88 13.07
N ILE A 37 3.49 2.85 13.87
CA ILE A 37 2.78 4.12 14.06
C ILE A 37 3.70 5.26 13.61
N VAL A 38 3.28 6.02 12.60
CA VAL A 38 3.95 7.25 12.16
C VAL A 38 3.22 8.44 12.76
N SER A 39 3.90 9.18 13.61
CA SER A 39 3.43 10.48 14.11
C SER A 39 3.96 11.58 13.20
N VAL A 40 3.05 12.28 12.55
CA VAL A 40 3.37 13.48 11.77
C VAL A 40 3.78 14.61 12.71
N ARG A 41 3.12 14.76 13.87
CA ARG A 41 3.46 15.81 14.83
C ARG A 41 4.88 15.67 15.38
N ASP A 42 5.28 14.46 15.74
CA ASP A 42 6.60 14.22 16.32
C ASP A 42 7.69 13.97 15.25
N GLN A 43 7.30 13.85 13.97
CA GLN A 43 8.16 13.41 12.87
C GLN A 43 8.94 12.13 13.23
N LYS A 44 8.20 11.14 13.76
CA LYS A 44 8.77 9.87 14.21
C LYS A 44 7.92 8.69 13.76
N LEU A 45 8.57 7.57 13.55
CA LEU A 45 7.99 6.26 13.30
C LEU A 45 8.33 5.34 14.46
N MET A 46 7.31 4.72 15.07
CA MET A 46 7.44 3.71 16.11
C MET A 46 7.13 2.34 15.53
N VAL A 47 8.02 1.36 15.75
CA VAL A 47 7.72 -0.05 15.52
C VAL A 47 7.13 -0.63 16.80
N VAL A 48 5.99 -1.32 16.66
CA VAL A 48 5.26 -1.95 17.75
C VAL A 48 5.37 -3.47 17.60
N ALA A 49 5.80 -4.14 18.65
CA ALA A 49 5.86 -5.60 18.73
C ALA A 49 5.39 -6.06 20.11
N ASN A 50 4.58 -7.11 20.16
CA ASN A 50 4.05 -7.69 21.39
C ASN A 50 3.41 -6.65 22.33
N GLY A 51 2.69 -5.67 21.76
CA GLY A 51 2.04 -4.58 22.50
C GLY A 51 2.98 -3.49 23.03
N GLY A 52 4.29 -3.58 22.78
CA GLY A 52 5.29 -2.60 23.24
C GLY A 52 6.06 -1.94 22.11
N ARG A 53 6.79 -0.87 22.44
CA ARG A 53 7.71 -0.17 21.53
C ARG A 53 8.96 -1.02 21.31
N ALA A 54 9.13 -1.52 20.09
CA ALA A 54 10.35 -2.22 19.67
C ALA A 54 11.45 -1.26 19.23
N ALA A 55 11.10 -0.24 18.45
CA ALA A 55 12.05 0.77 17.95
C ALA A 55 11.36 2.11 17.70
N THR A 56 12.14 3.17 17.58
CA THR A 56 11.66 4.48 17.11
C THR A 56 12.71 5.13 16.23
N TYR A 57 12.27 5.65 15.09
CA TYR A 57 13.11 6.30 14.09
C TYR A 57 12.60 7.71 13.81
N PRO A 58 13.48 8.69 13.59
CA PRO A 58 13.06 9.97 13.05
C PRO A 58 12.64 9.80 11.58
N VAL A 59 11.63 10.55 11.15
CA VAL A 59 11.15 10.53 9.76
C VAL A 59 10.97 11.95 9.22
N SER A 60 10.69 12.07 7.93
CA SER A 60 10.20 13.30 7.32
C SER A 60 8.92 13.00 6.55
N THR A 61 7.81 13.65 6.92
CA THR A 61 6.55 13.58 6.17
C THR A 61 6.43 14.77 5.21
N SER A 62 5.28 14.93 4.56
CA SER A 62 5.07 15.98 3.58
C SER A 62 5.14 17.38 4.17
N LYS A 63 5.83 18.28 3.47
CA LYS A 63 5.76 19.73 3.74
C LYS A 63 4.43 20.37 3.32
N PHE A 64 3.61 19.65 2.56
CA PHE A 64 2.30 20.09 2.07
C PHE A 64 1.15 19.68 3.02
N GLY A 65 1.47 19.14 4.20
CA GLY A 65 0.50 18.76 5.21
C GLY A 65 -0.09 17.37 4.99
N LEU A 66 -1.36 17.22 5.38
CA LEU A 66 -2.07 15.94 5.47
C LEU A 66 -3.19 15.85 4.43
N GLY A 67 -3.39 14.66 3.88
CA GLY A 67 -4.48 14.39 2.95
C GLY A 67 -4.12 13.36 1.87
N ASP A 68 -5.15 12.88 1.18
CA ASP A 68 -4.99 11.87 0.13
C ASP A 68 -5.47 12.26 -1.27
N ASN A 69 -5.84 13.53 -1.46
CA ASN A 69 -6.29 14.01 -2.76
C ASN A 69 -5.18 13.91 -3.81
N TRP A 70 -5.58 13.63 -5.06
CA TRP A 70 -4.69 13.67 -6.22
C TRP A 70 -3.98 15.03 -6.32
N GLY A 71 -2.69 15.01 -6.64
CA GLY A 71 -1.87 16.23 -6.78
C GLY A 71 -1.57 16.97 -5.47
N SER A 72 -2.16 16.60 -4.33
CA SER A 72 -1.97 17.33 -3.06
C SER A 72 -0.55 17.27 -2.52
N MET A 73 0.24 16.27 -2.93
CA MET A 73 1.55 15.95 -2.35
C MET A 73 1.53 15.77 -0.83
N ALA A 74 0.35 15.69 -0.20
CA ALA A 74 0.18 15.57 1.23
C ALA A 74 0.34 14.11 1.67
N THR A 75 0.74 13.91 2.93
CA THR A 75 0.86 12.57 3.53
C THR A 75 -0.53 12.11 3.99
N PRO A 76 -1.03 10.94 3.55
CA PRO A 76 -2.33 10.43 4.01
C PRO A 76 -2.28 10.05 5.50
N THR A 77 -3.42 10.16 6.18
CA THR A 77 -3.58 9.68 7.57
C THR A 77 -4.43 8.41 7.60
N GLY A 78 -4.53 7.78 8.77
CA GLY A 78 -5.34 6.59 8.98
C GLY A 78 -4.54 5.30 8.91
N LEU A 79 -5.24 4.19 8.67
CA LEU A 79 -4.68 2.85 8.52
C LEU A 79 -4.32 2.56 7.07
N LEU A 80 -3.10 2.11 6.89
CA LEU A 80 -2.52 1.66 5.65
C LEU A 80 -1.91 0.26 5.85
N GLN A 81 -1.66 -0.41 4.73
CA GLN A 81 -1.02 -1.72 4.70
C GLN A 81 0.23 -1.67 3.83
N VAL A 82 1.28 -2.38 4.24
CA VAL A 82 2.45 -2.68 3.39
C VAL A 82 2.01 -3.60 2.25
N ALA A 83 1.81 -3.03 1.06
CA ALA A 83 1.33 -3.74 -0.11
C ALA A 83 2.47 -4.36 -0.93
N GLN A 84 3.61 -3.65 -1.03
CA GLN A 84 4.79 -4.12 -1.75
C GLN A 84 6.07 -3.66 -1.06
N LYS A 85 7.14 -4.40 -1.32
CA LYS A 85 8.49 -4.12 -0.83
C LYS A 85 9.47 -4.26 -1.99
N ILE A 86 10.33 -3.27 -2.18
CA ILE A 86 11.32 -3.23 -3.26
C ILE A 86 12.68 -2.82 -2.68
N GLY A 87 13.73 -3.45 -3.20
CA GLY A 87 15.11 -3.21 -2.80
C GLY A 87 15.74 -4.36 -2.04
N ASP A 88 15.18 -5.56 -2.11
CA ASP A 88 15.84 -6.77 -1.61
C ASP A 88 17.26 -6.86 -2.17
N HIS A 89 18.21 -7.13 -1.28
CA HIS A 89 19.65 -7.21 -1.57
C HIS A 89 20.31 -5.96 -2.18
N ALA A 90 19.56 -4.88 -2.46
CA ALA A 90 20.14 -3.64 -2.95
C ALA A 90 21.05 -3.00 -1.87
N PRO A 91 22.15 -2.35 -2.26
CA PRO A 91 23.00 -1.66 -1.29
C PRO A 91 22.29 -0.47 -0.65
N THR A 92 22.77 -0.07 0.52
CA THR A 92 22.41 1.22 1.12
C THR A 92 22.81 2.34 0.18
N GLY A 93 21.93 3.31 -0.05
CA GLY A 93 22.14 4.40 -1.00
C GLY A 93 21.66 4.09 -2.42
N ALA A 94 21.23 2.87 -2.72
CA ALA A 94 20.77 2.46 -4.04
C ALA A 94 19.64 3.35 -4.57
N VAL A 95 19.81 3.94 -5.75
CA VAL A 95 18.83 4.83 -6.38
C VAL A 95 17.77 4.04 -7.14
N PHE A 96 16.50 4.39 -6.93
CA PHE A 96 15.38 3.80 -7.64
C PHE A 96 14.71 4.80 -8.56
N HIS A 97 14.53 4.41 -9.83
CA HIS A 97 13.69 5.11 -10.78
C HIS A 97 12.61 4.16 -11.29
N ASN A 98 11.35 4.61 -11.31
CA ASN A 98 10.21 3.76 -11.61
C ASN A 98 10.19 2.43 -10.84
N ARG A 99 10.67 2.44 -9.58
CA ARG A 99 10.78 1.27 -8.68
C ARG A 99 11.80 0.21 -9.15
N ARG A 100 12.74 0.58 -10.02
CA ARG A 100 13.85 -0.27 -10.45
C ARG A 100 15.17 0.34 -9.98
N PHE A 101 16.06 -0.49 -9.45
CA PHE A 101 17.41 -0.05 -9.11
C PHE A 101 18.13 0.39 -10.38
N THR A 102 18.74 1.59 -10.34
CA THR A 102 19.40 2.19 -11.51
C THR A 102 20.87 1.78 -11.65
N GLY A 103 21.44 1.12 -10.63
CA GLY A 103 22.88 0.87 -10.52
C GLY A 103 23.64 1.96 -9.75
N GLU A 104 23.05 3.14 -9.57
CA GLU A 104 23.67 4.25 -8.86
C GLU A 104 23.50 4.16 -7.34
N ILE A 105 24.52 4.58 -6.60
CA ILE A 105 24.51 4.62 -5.14
C ILE A 105 24.84 6.04 -4.69
N LEU A 106 23.97 6.64 -3.88
CA LEU A 106 24.18 7.96 -3.29
C LEU A 106 24.50 7.87 -1.80
N GLN A 107 25.46 8.68 -1.37
CA GLN A 107 25.77 8.88 0.04
C GLN A 107 24.74 9.82 0.69
N PRO A 108 24.54 9.73 2.02
CA PRO A 108 23.77 10.71 2.75
C PRO A 108 24.26 12.14 2.47
N ASN A 109 23.32 13.02 2.15
CA ASN A 109 23.49 14.43 1.79
C ASN A 109 24.36 14.68 0.57
N ALA A 110 24.49 13.71 -0.34
CA ALA A 110 25.07 13.94 -1.65
C ALA A 110 24.35 15.12 -2.35
N PRO A 111 25.08 16.07 -2.96
CA PRO A 111 24.47 17.22 -3.60
C PRO A 111 23.66 16.81 -4.84
N GLY A 112 22.65 17.60 -5.16
CA GLY A 112 21.87 17.46 -6.39
C GLY A 112 20.45 16.99 -6.13
N ARG A 113 20.01 15.98 -6.89
CA ARG A 113 18.63 15.50 -6.91
C ARG A 113 18.26 14.72 -5.65
N ASP A 114 16.95 14.58 -5.46
CA ASP A 114 16.34 13.89 -4.33
C ASP A 114 15.54 12.64 -4.77
N PRO A 115 16.22 11.59 -5.27
CA PRO A 115 15.57 10.35 -5.63
C PRO A 115 15.16 9.54 -4.40
N VAL A 116 14.26 8.59 -4.64
CA VAL A 116 13.97 7.51 -3.68
C VAL A 116 15.18 6.57 -3.63
N ILE A 117 15.72 6.33 -2.44
CA ILE A 117 16.91 5.48 -2.26
C ILE A 117 16.72 4.36 -1.24
N THR A 118 17.67 3.42 -1.26
CA THR A 118 17.87 2.32 -0.29
C THR A 118 16.77 1.27 -0.31
N ARG A 119 15.55 1.59 0.10
CA ARG A 119 14.41 0.66 0.13
C ARG A 119 13.12 1.40 -0.19
N ILE A 120 12.14 0.68 -0.71
CA ILE A 120 10.76 1.17 -0.90
C ILE A 120 9.80 0.21 -0.21
N ILE A 121 9.02 0.73 0.73
CA ILE A 121 7.89 0.04 1.35
C ILE A 121 6.64 0.76 0.85
N TRP A 122 5.89 0.13 -0.06
CA TRP A 122 4.75 0.74 -0.73
C TRP A 122 3.48 0.51 0.07
N LEU A 123 2.80 1.60 0.41
CA LEU A 123 1.61 1.58 1.23
C LEU A 123 0.33 1.62 0.38
N ARG A 124 -0.67 0.85 0.81
CA ARG A 124 -2.05 0.92 0.32
C ARG A 124 -2.97 1.39 1.44
N GLY A 125 -3.85 2.34 1.14
CA GLY A 125 -4.87 2.76 2.10
C GLY A 125 -5.88 1.67 2.40
N MET A 126 -6.35 1.63 3.64
CA MET A 126 -7.39 0.69 4.11
C MET A 126 -8.71 1.40 4.42
N GLN A 127 -8.78 2.72 4.21
CA GLN A 127 -9.93 3.56 4.53
C GLN A 127 -10.24 4.50 3.35
N MET A 128 -11.44 5.07 3.33
CA MET A 128 -11.87 5.95 2.23
C MET A 128 -10.98 7.19 2.13
N GLU A 129 -10.56 7.72 3.27
CA GLU A 129 -9.75 8.94 3.40
C GLU A 129 -8.31 8.76 2.91
N ASN A 130 -7.88 7.50 2.69
CA ASN A 130 -6.54 7.17 2.18
C ASN A 130 -6.56 6.21 0.97
N ALA A 131 -7.70 6.11 0.28
CA ALA A 131 -7.93 5.17 -0.82
C ALA A 131 -6.98 5.35 -2.03
N HIS A 132 -6.42 6.54 -2.23
CA HIS A 132 -5.50 6.86 -3.32
C HIS A 132 -4.03 6.62 -2.96
N ALA A 133 -3.68 6.34 -1.70
CA ALA A 133 -2.30 6.22 -1.25
C ALA A 133 -1.42 5.30 -2.12
N PHE A 134 -1.96 4.14 -2.54
CA PHE A 134 -1.21 3.22 -3.41
C PHE A 134 -0.93 3.85 -4.79
N ASN A 135 -1.95 4.39 -5.45
CA ASN A 135 -1.83 4.94 -6.80
C ASN A 135 -1.02 6.25 -6.81
N ARG A 136 -1.05 7.00 -5.70
CA ARG A 136 -0.21 8.18 -5.45
C ARG A 136 1.24 7.84 -5.09
N CYS A 137 1.60 6.54 -5.07
CA CYS A 137 2.96 6.09 -4.78
C CYS A 137 3.45 6.50 -3.38
N ILE A 138 2.59 6.42 -2.35
CA ILE A 138 2.98 6.72 -0.98
C ILE A 138 3.88 5.60 -0.45
N TYR A 139 5.12 5.97 -0.12
CA TYR A 139 6.16 5.04 0.33
C TYR A 139 6.67 5.39 1.72
N ILE A 140 7.18 4.39 2.43
CA ILE A 140 8.27 4.57 3.41
C ILE A 140 9.57 4.25 2.68
N HIS A 141 10.51 5.20 2.62
CA HIS A 141 11.72 5.03 1.83
C HIS A 141 12.94 5.80 2.38
N GLY A 142 14.13 5.46 1.89
CA GLY A 142 15.35 6.22 2.16
C GLY A 142 15.43 7.51 1.33
N THR A 143 16.13 8.52 1.83
CA THR A 143 16.39 9.78 1.12
C THR A 143 17.86 10.17 1.21
N PRO A 144 18.45 10.78 0.17
CA PRO A 144 19.76 11.41 0.31
C PRO A 144 19.67 12.68 1.15
N GLU A 145 18.52 13.31 1.34
CA GLU A 145 18.37 14.53 2.15
C GLU A 145 18.27 14.26 3.66
N GLU A 146 19.17 13.45 4.22
CA GLU A 146 19.10 13.03 5.62
C GLU A 146 19.16 14.20 6.62
N LYS A 147 19.76 15.34 6.23
CA LYS A 147 19.76 16.59 7.01
C LYS A 147 18.37 17.17 7.26
N LEU A 148 17.36 16.77 6.48
CA LEU A 148 15.97 17.22 6.62
C LEU A 148 15.11 16.25 7.45
N ILE A 149 15.64 15.08 7.81
CA ILE A 149 14.94 14.10 8.65
C ILE A 149 14.65 14.72 10.03
N GLY A 150 13.42 14.54 10.52
CA GLY A 150 12.88 15.18 11.71
C GLY A 150 12.06 16.44 11.43
N LYS A 151 11.92 16.85 10.16
CA LYS A 151 11.09 17.98 9.72
C LYS A 151 10.21 17.57 8.54
N PRO A 152 9.01 18.14 8.38
CA PRO A 152 8.22 17.97 7.16
C PRO A 152 8.99 18.51 5.95
N ALA A 153 9.31 17.64 4.98
CA ALA A 153 10.11 18.00 3.82
C ALA A 153 9.77 17.20 2.54
N SER A 154 9.01 16.11 2.65
CA SER A 154 8.67 15.23 1.53
C SER A 154 7.55 15.80 0.65
N TYR A 155 7.22 15.06 -0.41
CA TYR A 155 6.11 15.32 -1.33
C TYR A 155 4.96 14.30 -1.16
N GLY A 156 4.82 13.74 0.05
CA GLY A 156 3.73 12.83 0.41
C GLY A 156 4.22 11.60 1.14
N CYS A 157 5.39 11.09 0.74
CA CYS A 157 6.02 9.91 1.34
C CYS A 157 6.54 10.15 2.76
N ILE A 158 6.93 9.06 3.41
CA ILE A 158 7.60 9.02 4.70
C ILE A 158 9.08 8.74 4.43
N ARG A 159 9.92 9.77 4.54
CA ARG A 159 11.36 9.63 4.35
C ARG A 159 12.03 9.18 5.64
N MET A 160 13.05 8.36 5.50
CA MET A 160 13.89 7.85 6.57
C MET A 160 15.36 7.98 6.17
N LYS A 161 16.25 7.94 7.17
CA LYS A 161 17.67 7.70 6.90
C LYS A 161 17.86 6.32 6.26
N SER A 162 18.91 6.16 5.49
CA SER A 162 19.16 4.92 4.76
C SER A 162 19.40 3.73 5.68
N SER A 163 20.15 3.90 6.77
CA SER A 163 20.33 2.88 7.81
C SER A 163 18.99 2.44 8.44
N ASP A 164 18.14 3.42 8.70
CA ASP A 164 16.90 3.24 9.46
C ASP A 164 15.86 2.53 8.59
N VAL A 165 15.70 2.93 7.32
CA VAL A 165 14.78 2.26 6.40
C VAL A 165 15.23 0.84 6.06
N ALA A 166 16.54 0.59 5.95
CA ALA A 166 17.06 -0.76 5.74
C ALA A 166 16.71 -1.66 6.93
N SER A 167 16.86 -1.15 8.15
CA SER A 167 16.50 -1.84 9.39
C SER A 167 14.99 -2.09 9.48
N LEU A 168 14.17 -1.08 9.19
CA LEU A 168 12.71 -1.20 9.18
C LEU A 168 12.23 -2.22 8.14
N TYR A 169 12.80 -2.15 6.93
CA TYR A 169 12.46 -3.04 5.83
C TYR A 169 12.70 -4.51 6.19
N ALA A 170 13.78 -4.83 6.91
CA ALA A 170 14.04 -6.20 7.37
C ALA A 170 13.01 -6.69 8.41
N GLN A 171 12.45 -5.77 9.21
CA GLN A 171 11.51 -6.09 10.28
C GLN A 171 10.05 -6.18 9.82
N LEU A 172 9.65 -5.44 8.78
CA LEU A 172 8.26 -5.38 8.35
C LEU A 172 7.91 -6.44 7.30
N PRO A 173 6.97 -7.36 7.58
CA PRO A 173 6.45 -8.26 6.56
C PRO A 173 5.52 -7.54 5.58
N LEU A 174 5.26 -8.16 4.42
CA LEU A 174 4.12 -7.78 3.60
C LEU A 174 2.82 -7.96 4.39
N GLY A 175 1.86 -7.07 4.17
CA GLY A 175 0.60 -7.05 4.92
C GLY A 175 0.67 -6.38 6.29
N ALA A 176 1.86 -5.95 6.75
CA ALA A 176 2.00 -5.21 8.00
C ALA A 176 1.16 -3.92 7.98
N ILE A 177 0.55 -3.61 9.13
CA ILE A 177 -0.34 -2.48 9.31
C ILE A 177 0.46 -1.26 9.75
N VAL A 178 0.28 -0.16 9.03
CA VAL A 178 0.91 1.13 9.28
C VAL A 178 -0.19 2.13 9.60
N GLN A 179 -0.17 2.70 10.80
CA GLN A 179 -1.02 3.84 11.14
C GLN A 179 -0.24 5.13 10.95
N ILE A 180 -0.79 6.09 10.22
CA ILE A 180 -0.25 7.45 10.14
C ILE A 180 -1.22 8.38 10.88
N THR A 181 -0.72 9.09 11.90
CA THR A 181 -1.53 9.94 12.77
C THR A 181 -1.03 11.39 12.80
N PRO A 182 -1.94 12.39 12.86
CA PRO A 182 -1.57 13.77 13.16
C PRO A 182 -1.10 13.97 14.60
N ASP A 183 -1.36 13.01 15.49
CA ASP A 183 -1.09 13.13 16.93
C ASP A 183 0.33 12.72 17.30
N LYS A 184 0.66 12.90 18.59
CA LYS A 184 1.92 12.40 19.16
C LYS A 184 1.96 10.87 19.17
N LEU A 185 3.17 10.32 19.17
CA LEU A 185 3.36 8.89 19.40
C LEU A 185 2.76 8.47 20.76
N PRO A 186 2.09 7.31 20.84
CA PRO A 186 1.60 6.80 22.11
C PRO A 186 2.76 6.44 23.05
N LYS A 187 2.51 6.57 24.36
CA LYS A 187 3.46 6.15 25.39
C LYS A 187 3.33 4.65 25.60
N LEU A 188 4.11 3.87 24.85
CA LEU A 188 4.22 2.42 25.03
C LEU A 188 5.45 2.08 25.88
N ASN A 189 5.33 1.04 26.71
CA ASN A 189 6.48 0.42 27.35
C ASN A 189 7.38 -0.25 26.29
N PRO A 190 8.69 -0.41 26.53
CA PRO A 190 9.54 -1.21 25.66
C PRO A 190 8.95 -2.60 25.43
N ALA A 191 9.02 -3.09 24.20
CA ALA A 191 8.61 -4.45 23.87
C ALA A 191 9.45 -5.45 24.68
N ALA A 192 8.83 -6.52 25.17
CA ALA A 192 9.54 -7.61 25.82
C ALA A 192 10.61 -8.15 24.86
N LYS A 193 11.85 -8.29 25.33
CA LYS A 193 12.93 -8.86 24.54
C LYS A 193 12.72 -10.36 24.40
N GLY A 194 12.65 -10.83 23.16
CA GLY A 194 12.44 -12.23 22.81
C GLY A 194 11.07 -12.46 22.19
N VAL A 195 11.07 -13.13 21.04
CA VAL A 195 9.90 -13.54 20.25
C VAL A 195 9.26 -12.39 19.46
N LEU A 196 9.91 -11.98 18.35
CA LEU A 196 9.14 -11.67 17.15
C LEU A 196 8.57 -13.01 16.67
N ALA A 197 7.41 -13.40 17.18
CA ALA A 197 6.72 -14.60 16.72
C ALA A 197 6.47 -14.41 15.22
N GLN A 198 7.10 -15.27 14.44
CA GLN A 198 6.68 -15.54 13.08
C GLN A 198 5.20 -15.90 13.16
N THR A 199 4.32 -15.02 12.68
CA THR A 199 2.98 -15.44 12.32
C THR A 199 3.18 -16.48 11.22
N GLN A 200 2.97 -17.75 11.56
CA GLN A 200 3.05 -18.86 10.62
C GLN A 200 2.12 -18.54 9.46
N ALA A 201 2.69 -18.35 8.28
CA ALA A 201 1.93 -18.42 7.05
C ALA A 201 1.28 -19.82 6.99
N PRO A 202 0.01 -19.94 6.59
CA PRO A 202 -0.59 -21.26 6.39
C PRO A 202 0.25 -22.03 5.38
N THR A 203 0.65 -23.24 5.78
CA THR A 203 1.36 -24.23 4.97
C THR A 203 0.70 -24.35 3.60
N ALA A 204 1.40 -23.91 2.55
CA ALA A 204 1.03 -24.25 1.19
C ALA A 204 1.25 -25.76 1.01
N THR A 205 0.16 -26.52 0.98
CA THR A 205 0.18 -27.91 0.52
C THR A 205 0.63 -27.91 -0.93
N HIS A 206 1.88 -28.35 -1.17
CA HIS A 206 2.37 -28.63 -2.50
C HIS A 206 1.60 -29.82 -3.07
N ALA A 207 0.58 -29.55 -3.89
CA ALA A 207 0.10 -30.54 -4.85
C ALA A 207 1.15 -30.64 -5.96
N VAL A 208 1.91 -31.74 -5.94
CA VAL A 208 2.82 -32.13 -7.02
C VAL A 208 1.95 -32.57 -8.19
N PHE A 209 1.86 -31.74 -9.23
CA PHE A 209 1.36 -32.17 -10.54
C PHE A 209 2.58 -32.49 -11.41
N THR A 210 2.86 -33.79 -11.58
CA THR A 210 3.79 -34.28 -12.59
C THR A 210 3.15 -34.11 -13.97
N ALA A 211 3.63 -33.16 -14.75
CA ALA A 211 3.35 -33.10 -16.19
C ALA A 211 4.56 -33.67 -16.94
N ASP A 212 4.35 -34.87 -17.48
CA ASP A 212 5.23 -35.60 -18.37
C ASP A 212 5.56 -34.77 -19.62
N SER A 213 6.86 -34.72 -19.95
CA SER A 213 7.41 -34.03 -21.11
C SER A 213 7.53 -35.01 -22.27
N SER A 214 6.50 -35.10 -23.10
CA SER A 214 6.58 -35.83 -24.36
C SER A 214 5.75 -35.19 -25.50
N LYS A 215 6.47 -34.36 -26.29
CA LYS A 215 6.38 -34.17 -27.76
C LYS A 215 5.58 -32.97 -28.32
N PRO A 216 6.06 -32.32 -29.43
CA PRO A 216 5.65 -30.97 -29.85
C PRO A 216 4.66 -30.96 -31.03
N GLY A 217 3.90 -29.87 -31.15
CA GLY A 217 3.04 -29.58 -32.31
C GLY A 217 2.63 -28.10 -32.32
N ALA A 218 2.80 -27.46 -33.47
CA ALA A 218 2.74 -26.02 -33.69
C ALA A 218 1.30 -25.47 -33.76
N GLU A 219 1.09 -24.25 -33.26
CA GLU A 219 0.18 -23.30 -33.92
C GLU A 219 0.68 -21.86 -33.72
N LYS A 220 0.85 -21.17 -34.85
CA LYS A 220 1.44 -19.85 -34.99
C LYS A 220 0.29 -18.82 -35.00
N ALA A 221 0.09 -18.11 -33.90
CA ALA A 221 -0.84 -16.98 -33.86
C ALA A 221 -0.08 -15.67 -34.15
N THR A 222 -0.31 -15.14 -35.35
CA THR A 222 0.13 -13.83 -35.84
C THR A 222 -0.63 -12.72 -35.11
N ILE A 223 0.08 -11.78 -34.47
CA ILE A 223 -0.50 -10.51 -33.98
C ILE A 223 0.09 -9.38 -34.80
N ALA A 224 -0.79 -8.67 -35.52
CA ALA A 224 -0.46 -7.50 -36.33
C ALA A 224 -0.12 -6.28 -35.44
N PRO A 225 0.82 -5.40 -35.83
CA PRO A 225 1.15 -4.18 -35.09
C PRO A 225 0.08 -3.09 -35.26
N LEU A 226 -0.27 -2.39 -34.17
CA LEU A 226 -1.02 -1.13 -34.24
C LEU A 226 -0.15 0.00 -34.85
N PRO A 227 -0.73 0.90 -35.65
CA PRO A 227 0.01 1.97 -36.31
C PRO A 227 0.44 3.09 -35.34
N SER A 228 1.70 3.53 -35.49
CA SER A 228 2.27 4.68 -34.79
C SER A 228 1.73 6.00 -35.34
N LYS A 229 1.25 6.89 -34.46
CA LYS A 229 0.92 8.27 -34.80
C LYS A 229 2.18 9.14 -34.79
N ALA A 230 2.64 9.57 -35.96
CA ALA A 230 3.72 10.54 -36.15
C ALA A 230 3.15 11.98 -36.31
N PRO A 231 3.97 13.04 -36.09
CA PRO A 231 3.51 14.38 -35.76
C PRO A 231 3.22 15.27 -36.98
N ALA A 232 2.29 16.23 -36.83
CA ALA A 232 1.98 17.24 -37.83
C ALA A 232 3.00 18.40 -37.81
N ALA A 233 3.51 18.73 -39.00
CA ALA A 233 4.36 19.90 -39.29
C ALA A 233 3.56 20.95 -40.11
N PRO A 234 4.03 22.21 -40.20
CA PRO A 234 3.16 23.39 -40.33
C PRO A 234 2.86 23.81 -41.77
N THR A 235 1.68 24.37 -42.00
CA THR A 235 1.27 25.00 -43.27
C THR A 235 1.46 26.51 -43.26
N LYS A 236 1.90 27.00 -44.42
CA LYS A 236 2.41 28.34 -44.73
C LYS A 236 1.33 29.43 -44.79
N LYS A 237 1.82 30.66 -44.59
CA LYS A 237 1.18 31.97 -44.78
C LYS A 237 0.52 32.14 -46.16
N SER A 238 -0.62 32.80 -46.19
CA SER A 238 -1.08 33.59 -47.33
C SER A 238 -1.31 35.05 -46.91
N THR A 239 -0.60 35.93 -47.61
CA THR A 239 -0.72 37.39 -47.59
C THR A 239 -1.93 37.81 -48.43
N VAL A 240 -2.79 38.67 -47.89
CA VAL A 240 -3.59 39.62 -48.69
C VAL A 240 -3.50 40.99 -48.01
N LEU A 241 -3.16 42.00 -48.81
CA LEU A 241 -2.94 43.40 -48.49
C LEU A 241 -4.21 44.25 -48.73
N PHE A 242 -4.18 45.48 -48.18
CA PHE A 242 -4.99 46.69 -48.46
C PHE A 242 -6.39 46.75 -47.80
N GLN A 243 -6.88 47.84 -47.19
CA GLN A 243 -6.54 49.28 -47.05
C GLN A 243 -7.17 49.77 -45.71
N ASN A 244 -6.48 50.52 -44.85
CA ASN A 244 -6.41 52.00 -44.81
C ASN A 244 -7.75 52.69 -44.47
N GLU A 245 -7.89 53.26 -43.26
CA GLU A 245 -8.40 54.64 -43.06
C GLU A 245 -8.16 55.14 -41.63
N ARG A 246 -8.04 56.47 -41.54
CA ARG A 246 -7.49 57.28 -40.44
C ARG A 246 -8.58 57.64 -39.41
N ALA A 247 -8.17 57.80 -38.14
CA ALA A 247 -8.41 58.97 -37.28
C ALA A 247 -7.73 58.74 -35.93
#